data_AF-Q7U693-F1
#
_entry.id   AF-Q7U693-F1
#
_cell.length_a   1.000
_cell.length_b   1.000
_cell.length_c   1.000
_cell.angle_alpha   90.00
_cell.angle_beta   90.00
_cell.angle_gamma   90.00
#
_symmetry.space_group_name_H-M   'P 1'
#
loop_
_entity.id
_entity.type
_entity.pdbx_description
1 polymer ?
#
loop_
_entity_poly.entity_id
_entity_poly.type
_entity_poly.pdbx_seq_one_letter_code
_entity_poly.pdbx_strand_id
1 'polypeptide(L)'
;MNRDDAPPIPDALSHRQLNRWLETAMQESSTPAKESNDILSAELERWANHTRFLLQRMAHKGDAIGSDRSPQQVMALGSFRTHLMLGLQALKASQPGR
;
A
#
# COMPACT_ATOMS: atom_id res chain seq x y z
N MET A 1 -1.35 27.74 18.84
CA MET A 1 -1.41 28.46 17.55
C MET A 1 -2.84 28.46 17.06
N ASN A 2 -3.33 29.61 16.59
CA ASN A 2 -4.70 29.88 16.14
C ASN A 2 -5.09 29.05 14.91
N ARG A 3 -6.38 28.73 14.77
CA ARG A 3 -6.97 28.10 13.57
C ARG A 3 -7.32 29.11 12.46
N ASP A 4 -6.90 30.36 12.62
CA ASP A 4 -7.26 31.49 11.76
C ASP A 4 -6.19 31.85 10.69
N ASP A 5 -5.14 31.05 10.54
CA ASP A 5 -4.06 31.30 9.57
C ASP A 5 -4.35 30.73 8.16
N ALA A 6 -5.61 30.39 7.85
CA ALA A 6 -5.97 30.08 6.47
C ALA A 6 -6.01 31.40 5.67
N PRO A 7 -5.22 31.56 4.59
CA PRO A 7 -5.27 32.77 3.79
C PRO A 7 -6.70 32.98 3.27
N PRO A 8 -7.25 34.20 3.36
CA PRO A 8 -8.62 34.47 2.95
C PRO A 8 -8.80 34.11 1.48
N ILE A 9 -9.80 33.26 1.19
CA ILE A 9 -10.13 32.86 -0.18
C ILE A 9 -10.71 34.09 -0.89
N PRO A 10 -10.09 34.58 -1.98
CA PRO A 10 -10.56 35.78 -2.67
C PRO A 10 -11.82 35.50 -3.51
N ASP A 11 -12.77 36.43 -3.50
CA ASP A 11 -14.04 36.35 -4.24
C ASP A 11 -13.85 36.36 -5.78
N ALA A 12 -12.72 36.86 -6.27
CA ALA A 12 -12.35 36.80 -7.68
C ALA A 12 -10.82 36.77 -7.87
N LEU A 13 -10.35 35.97 -8.84
CA LEU A 13 -8.94 35.86 -9.21
C LEU A 13 -8.72 36.40 -10.62
N SER A 14 -7.74 37.30 -10.78
CA SER A 14 -7.25 37.64 -12.11
C SER A 14 -6.45 36.48 -12.71
N HIS A 15 -6.40 36.39 -14.04
CA HIS A 15 -5.62 35.37 -14.74
C HIS A 15 -4.14 35.32 -14.32
N ARG A 16 -3.56 36.49 -13.98
CA ARG A 16 -2.18 36.57 -13.49
C ARG A 16 -2.02 36.03 -12.06
N GLN A 17 -3.03 36.19 -11.21
CA GLN A 17 -3.00 35.65 -9.84
C GLN A 17 -3.22 34.14 -9.85
N LEU A 18 -4.12 33.65 -10.70
CA LEU A 18 -4.34 32.22 -10.91
C LEU A 18 -3.06 31.51 -11.37
N ASN A 19 -2.40 32.03 -12.42
CA ASN A 19 -1.15 31.44 -12.90
C ASN A 19 -0.07 31.40 -11.80
N ARG A 20 0.03 32.47 -11.00
CA ARG A 20 0.99 32.52 -9.90
C ARG A 20 0.69 31.49 -8.82
N TRP A 21 -0.59 31.30 -8.47
CA TRP A 21 -1.01 30.28 -7.51
C TRP A 21 -0.76 28.86 -8.03
N LEU A 22 -1.04 28.62 -9.30
CA LEU A 22 -0.73 27.34 -9.95
C LEU A 22 0.79 27.07 -9.94
N GLU A 23 1.61 28.08 -10.29
CA GLU A 23 3.07 27.98 -10.24
C GLU A 23 3.58 27.70 -8.81
N THR A 24 3.03 28.38 -7.79
CA THR A 24 3.39 28.15 -6.38
C THR A 24 2.97 26.75 -5.92
N ALA A 25 1.76 26.28 -6.24
CA ALA A 25 1.30 24.94 -5.88
C ALA A 25 2.12 23.83 -6.58
N MET A 26 2.56 24.08 -7.83
CA MET A 26 3.49 23.21 -8.54
C MET A 26 4.87 23.18 -7.88
N GLN A 27 5.31 24.26 -7.23
CA GLN A 27 6.57 24.29 -6.47
C GLN A 27 6.44 23.64 -5.08
N GLU A 28 5.30 23.79 -4.39
CA GLU A 28 5.05 23.16 -3.08
C GLU A 28 4.94 21.64 -3.17
N SER A 29 4.45 21.10 -4.29
CA SER A 29 4.46 19.66 -4.59
C SER A 29 5.87 19.08 -4.82
N SER A 30 6.91 19.93 -4.82
CA SER A 30 8.32 19.52 -4.87
C SER A 30 8.95 19.32 -3.48
N THR A 31 8.17 19.41 -2.40
CA THR A 31 8.62 18.91 -1.09
C THR A 31 8.86 17.40 -1.17
N PRO A 32 10.01 16.87 -0.73
CA PRO A 32 10.36 15.48 -0.94
C PRO A 32 9.56 14.59 0.02
N ALA A 33 8.32 14.25 -0.35
CA ALA A 33 7.57 13.13 0.22
C ALA A 33 8.10 11.77 -0.28
N LYS A 34 9.37 11.72 -0.73
CA LYS A 34 9.94 10.60 -1.48
C LYS A 34 10.55 9.52 -0.58
N GLU A 35 11.05 9.87 0.61
CA GLU A 35 11.72 8.90 1.49
C GLU A 35 10.74 7.95 2.23
N SER A 36 9.61 8.48 2.71
CA SER A 36 8.59 7.67 3.41
C SER A 36 7.95 6.61 2.50
N ASN A 37 7.67 6.99 1.24
CA ASN A 37 7.08 6.08 0.27
C ASN A 37 8.07 4.98 -0.16
N ASP A 38 9.38 5.25 -0.12
CA ASP A 38 10.42 4.29 -0.49
C ASP A 38 10.56 3.18 0.57
N ILE A 39 10.52 3.54 1.86
CA ILE A 39 10.57 2.58 2.97
C ILE A 39 9.33 1.67 2.95
N LEU A 40 8.12 2.25 2.90
CA LEU A 40 6.88 1.47 2.89
C LEU A 40 6.80 0.56 1.66
N SER A 41 7.18 1.08 0.48
CA SER A 41 7.20 0.27 -0.75
C SER A 41 8.17 -0.92 -0.63
N ALA A 42 9.36 -0.70 -0.08
CA ALA A 42 10.34 -1.76 0.15
C ALA A 42 9.86 -2.81 1.17
N GLU A 43 9.17 -2.39 2.24
CA GLU A 43 8.58 -3.30 3.22
C GLU A 43 7.44 -4.13 2.61
N LEU A 44 6.57 -3.51 1.83
CA LEU A 44 5.47 -4.18 1.13
C LEU A 44 5.99 -5.17 0.08
N GLU A 45 7.05 -4.82 -0.65
CA GLU A 45 7.70 -5.73 -1.59
C GLU A 45 8.35 -6.93 -0.86
N ARG A 46 9.04 -6.67 0.25
CA ARG A 46 9.62 -7.71 1.10
C ARG A 46 8.55 -8.67 1.63
N TRP A 47 7.43 -8.12 2.11
CA TRP A 47 6.28 -8.89 2.57
C TRP A 47 5.69 -9.74 1.43
N ALA A 48 5.53 -9.16 0.24
CA ALA A 48 4.99 -9.88 -0.92
C ALA A 48 5.88 -11.06 -1.31
N ASN A 49 7.19 -10.86 -1.34
CA ASN A 49 8.17 -11.90 -1.67
C ASN A 49 8.18 -13.03 -0.64
N HIS A 50 8.18 -12.70 0.65
CA HIS A 50 8.08 -13.70 1.72
C HIS A 50 6.76 -14.48 1.65
N THR A 51 5.65 -13.79 1.38
CA THR A 51 4.33 -14.41 1.30
C THR A 51 4.24 -15.38 0.12
N ARG A 52 4.76 -15.01 -1.05
CA ARG A 52 4.84 -15.92 -2.23
C ARG A 52 5.67 -17.17 -1.92
N PHE A 53 6.83 -17.00 -1.28
CA PHE A 53 7.68 -18.12 -0.88
C PHE A 53 6.98 -19.05 0.12
N LEU A 54 6.30 -18.49 1.12
CA LEU A 54 5.53 -19.27 2.10
C LEU A 54 4.40 -20.06 1.40
N LEU A 55 3.65 -19.44 0.50
CA LEU A 55 2.59 -20.09 -0.26
C LEU A 55 3.12 -21.26 -1.11
N GLN A 56 4.27 -21.09 -1.76
CA GLN A 56 4.93 -22.17 -2.49
C GLN A 56 5.32 -23.34 -1.58
N ARG A 57 5.88 -23.05 -0.40
CA ARG A 57 6.24 -24.10 0.58
C ARG A 57 5.01 -24.82 1.13
N MET A 58 3.92 -24.11 1.38
CA MET A 58 2.65 -24.70 1.81
C MET A 58 2.07 -25.62 0.73
N ALA A 59 2.20 -25.26 -0.56
CA ALA A 59 1.78 -26.12 -1.66
C ALA A 59 2.65 -27.38 -1.78
N HIS A 60 3.97 -27.26 -1.65
CA HIS A 60 4.90 -28.41 -1.72
C HIS A 60 4.79 -29.37 -0.52
N LYS A 61 4.33 -28.88 0.63
CA LYS A 61 4.17 -29.69 1.85
C LYS A 61 2.74 -30.14 2.12
N GLY A 62 1.79 -29.90 1.19
CA GLY A 62 0.36 -30.15 1.41
C GLY A 62 0.05 -31.57 1.90
N ASP A 63 0.66 -32.58 1.29
CA ASP A 63 0.41 -33.99 1.62
C ASP A 63 1.06 -34.39 2.96
N ALA A 64 2.25 -33.86 3.26
CA ALA A 64 2.96 -34.12 4.52
C ALA A 64 2.36 -33.38 5.72
N ILE A 65 1.58 -32.32 5.48
CA ILE A 65 0.91 -31.52 6.52
C ILE A 65 -0.34 -32.24 7.04
N GLY A 66 -0.95 -33.11 6.22
CA GLY A 66 -2.17 -33.83 6.58
C GLY A 66 -1.96 -34.98 7.56
N SER A 67 -0.75 -35.55 7.65
CA SER A 67 -0.49 -36.75 8.46
C SER A 67 -0.46 -36.46 9.97
N ASP A 68 0.03 -35.28 10.38
CA ASP A 68 0.28 -34.93 11.78
C ASP A 68 -0.70 -33.87 12.32
N ARG A 69 -1.79 -33.57 11.60
CA ARG A 69 -2.71 -32.49 11.93
C ARG A 69 -4.15 -32.94 12.02
N SER A 70 -4.89 -32.33 12.94
CA SER A 70 -6.35 -32.52 13.01
C SER A 70 -7.04 -31.89 11.80
N PRO A 71 -8.25 -32.36 11.43
CA PRO A 71 -9.05 -31.74 10.37
C PRO A 71 -9.23 -30.23 10.56
N GLN A 72 -9.45 -29.77 11.80
CA GLN A 72 -9.59 -28.34 12.11
C GLN A 72 -8.32 -27.56 11.81
N GLN A 73 -7.14 -28.12 12.11
CA GLN A 73 -5.85 -27.50 11.80
C GLN A 73 -5.59 -27.43 10.29
N VAL A 74 -5.98 -28.45 9.54
CA VAL A 74 -5.89 -28.46 8.07
C VAL A 74 -6.80 -27.37 7.48
N MET A 75 -8.05 -27.28 7.93
CA MET A 75 -8.98 -26.24 7.49
C MET A 75 -8.49 -24.83 7.84
N ALA A 76 -8.01 -24.63 9.07
CA ALA A 76 -7.45 -23.34 9.50
C ALA A 76 -6.26 -22.92 8.62
N LEU A 77 -5.38 -23.87 8.28
CA LEU A 77 -4.27 -23.60 7.36
C LEU A 77 -4.75 -23.26 5.95
N GLY A 78 -5.78 -23.95 5.46
CA GLY A 78 -6.42 -23.64 4.18
C GLY A 78 -7.02 -22.23 4.15
N SER A 79 -7.76 -21.85 5.20
CA SER A 79 -8.29 -20.50 5.35
C SER A 79 -7.18 -19.45 5.40
N PHE A 80 -6.11 -19.69 6.18
CA PHE A 80 -4.96 -18.80 6.25
C PHE A 80 -4.29 -18.60 4.89
N ARG A 81 -4.10 -19.68 4.11
CA ARG A 81 -3.58 -19.61 2.74
C ARG A 81 -4.42 -18.66 1.86
N THR A 82 -5.74 -18.76 1.94
CA THR A 82 -6.66 -17.88 1.21
C THR A 82 -6.47 -16.41 1.60
N HIS A 83 -6.34 -16.10 2.89
CA HIS A 83 -6.12 -14.73 3.35
C HIS A 83 -4.80 -14.14 2.83
N LEU A 84 -3.72 -14.95 2.79
CA LEU A 84 -2.44 -14.51 2.21
C LEU A 84 -2.56 -14.20 0.70
N MET A 85 -3.30 -15.03 -0.05
CA MET A 85 -3.55 -14.77 -1.47
C MET A 85 -4.36 -13.49 -1.69
N LEU A 86 -5.41 -13.27 -0.90
CA LEU A 86 -6.20 -12.05 -0.95
C LEU A 86 -5.37 -10.82 -0.61
N GLY A 87 -4.49 -10.90 0.38
CA GLY A 87 -3.57 -9.81 0.72
C GLY A 87 -2.62 -9.45 -0.44
N LEU A 88 -2.08 -10.46 -1.15
CA LEU A 88 -1.25 -10.22 -2.34
C LEU A 88 -2.05 -9.55 -3.48
N GLN A 89 -3.30 -9.93 -3.68
CA GLN A 89 -4.17 -9.31 -4.68
C GLN A 89 -4.50 -7.86 -4.31
N ALA A 90 -4.83 -7.59 -3.05
CA ALA A 90 -5.08 -6.24 -2.55
C ALA A 90 -3.84 -5.36 -2.71
N LEU A 91 -2.66 -5.88 -2.36
CA LEU A 91 -1.39 -5.15 -2.54
C LEU A 91 -1.10 -4.87 -4.03
N LYS A 92 -1.36 -5.83 -4.91
CA LYS A 92 -1.22 -5.60 -6.36
C LYS A 92 -2.17 -4.49 -6.84
N ALA A 93 -3.40 -4.46 -6.34
CA ALA A 93 -4.39 -3.47 -6.71
C ALA A 93 -4.12 -2.08 -6.12
N SER A 94 -3.38 -1.99 -5.00
CA SER A 94 -2.99 -0.71 -4.40
C SER A 94 -1.77 -0.06 -5.06
N GLN A 95 -1.04 -0.79 -5.91
CA GLN A 95 0.11 -0.25 -6.63
C GLN A 95 -0.34 0.55 -7.86
N PRO A 96 0.37 1.65 -8.21
CA PRO A 96 0.07 2.40 -9.43
C PRO A 96 0.09 1.45 -10.64
N GLY A 97 -0.96 1.51 -11.46
CA GLY A 97 -1.01 0.76 -12.71
C GLY A 97 0.23 1.09 -13.55
N ARG A 98 0.97 0.04 -13.92
CA ARG A 98 2.12 0.16 -14.82
C ARG A 98 1.68 0.52 -16.23
#